data_AF-A0A2S4PVS7-F1
#
_entry.id   AF-A0A2S4PVS7-F1
#
_cell.length_a   1.000
_cell.length_b   1.000
_cell.length_c   1.000
_cell.angle_alpha   90.00
_cell.angle_beta   90.00
_cell.angle_gamma   90.00
#
_symmetry.space_group_name_H-M   'P 1'
#
loop_
_entity.id
_entity.type
_entity.pdbx_description
1 polymer ?
#
loop_
_entity_poly.entity_id
_entity_poly.type
_entity_poly.pdbx_seq_one_letter_code
_entity_poly.pdbx_strand_id
1 'polypeptide(L)'
;MKDLWEKESSAVIFWLRKCCSHDHDIIEEQGTPKKIWDALNGKYSKVKASDLRKLEREITSFDRKSQAPGKSPEVCFALMKVQRHRFLLLKPEKKEPLSNENLMGYHIDGLSEPEWKLTKDNFDAQPNLDCDDNLDILQQVWKRTPSLQDFQEEGVLLQNLDGQNPV
;
A
#
# COMPACT_ATOMS: atom_id res chain seq x y z
N MET A 1 17.63 1.57 -21.40
CA MET A 1 16.73 2.56 -20.78
C MET A 1 17.63 3.51 -19.99
N LYS A 2 17.92 4.72 -20.50
CA LYS A 2 18.72 5.71 -19.76
C LYS A 2 17.89 6.14 -18.54
N ASP A 3 18.50 6.04 -17.36
CA ASP A 3 17.87 6.31 -16.07
C ASP A 3 17.26 7.73 -16.10
N LEU A 4 15.98 7.88 -15.73
CA LEU A 4 15.25 9.16 -15.80
C LEU A 4 16.04 10.28 -15.07
N TRP A 5 16.74 9.89 -14.00
CA TRP A 5 17.66 10.70 -13.22
C TRP A 5 18.79 11.34 -14.01
N GLU A 6 19.32 10.67 -15.04
CA GLU A 6 20.38 11.23 -15.89
C GLU A 6 19.80 12.14 -16.96
N LYS A 7 18.64 11.76 -17.53
CA LYS A 7 17.98 12.53 -18.59
C LYS A 7 17.48 13.89 -18.09
N GLU A 8 17.01 13.94 -16.84
CA GLU A 8 16.43 15.15 -16.23
C GLU A 8 17.29 15.72 -15.10
N SER A 9 18.58 15.37 -15.08
CA SER A 9 19.53 15.69 -14.00
C SER A 9 19.50 17.17 -13.58
N SER A 10 19.57 18.09 -14.55
CA SER A 10 19.55 19.53 -14.26
C SER A 10 18.23 20.01 -13.66
N ALA A 11 17.09 19.47 -14.11
CA ALA A 11 15.77 19.82 -13.57
C ALA A 11 15.59 19.30 -12.14
N VAL A 12 16.03 18.06 -11.88
CA VAL A 12 16.01 17.45 -10.55
C VAL A 12 16.90 18.23 -9.58
N ILE A 13 18.14 18.55 -9.97
CA ILE A 13 19.06 19.33 -9.11
C ILE A 13 18.48 20.72 -8.81
N PHE A 14 17.90 21.40 -9.80
CA PHE A 14 17.24 22.69 -9.59
C PHE A 14 16.11 22.60 -8.56
N TRP A 15 15.25 21.58 -8.68
CA TRP A 15 14.16 21.34 -7.74
C TRP A 15 14.66 21.04 -6.33
N LEU A 16 15.70 20.21 -6.20
CA LEU A 16 16.29 19.88 -4.90
C LEU A 16 16.88 21.12 -4.22
N ARG A 17 17.57 21.99 -4.97
CA ARG A 17 18.07 23.28 -4.43
C ARG A 17 16.96 24.19 -3.94
N LYS A 18 15.79 24.17 -4.60
CA LYS A 18 14.63 24.96 -4.19
C LYS A 18 13.95 24.40 -2.94
N CYS A 19 13.83 23.09 -2.81
CA CYS A 19 13.19 22.45 -1.65
C CYS A 19 14.09 22.33 -0.44
N CYS A 20 15.39 22.13 -0.65
CA CYS A 20 16.40 21.87 0.37
C CYS A 20 17.41 23.01 0.40
N SER A 21 16.92 24.25 0.56
CA SER A 21 17.73 25.48 0.49
C SER A 21 18.81 25.61 1.58
N HIS A 22 18.83 24.70 2.55
CA HIS A 22 19.79 24.68 3.64
C HIS A 22 20.80 23.52 3.53
N ASP A 23 20.70 22.70 2.47
CA ASP A 23 21.50 21.48 2.25
C ASP A 23 22.36 21.58 0.99
N HIS A 24 22.84 22.79 0.69
CA HIS A 24 23.66 23.03 -0.49
C HIS A 24 24.96 22.21 -0.48
N ASP A 25 25.53 21.99 0.71
CA ASP A 25 26.66 21.09 0.95
C ASP A 25 26.41 19.67 0.43
N ILE A 26 25.27 19.07 0.81
CA ILE A 26 24.88 17.72 0.38
C ILE A 26 24.62 17.67 -1.12
N ILE A 27 24.01 18.72 -1.68
CA ILE A 27 23.69 18.80 -3.11
C ILE A 27 24.97 18.93 -3.96
N GLU A 28 26.00 19.64 -3.48
CA GLU A 28 27.23 19.88 -4.23
C GLU A 28 28.25 18.75 -4.09
N GLU A 29 28.29 18.04 -2.95
CA GLU A 29 29.26 16.95 -2.71
C GLU A 29 28.90 15.62 -3.40
N GLN A 30 27.61 15.32 -3.57
CA GLN A 30 27.17 13.96 -3.96
C GLN A 30 27.21 13.68 -5.48
N GLY A 31 27.41 14.72 -6.30
CA GLY A 31 27.75 14.63 -7.74
C GLY A 31 26.67 14.12 -8.70
N THR A 32 25.77 13.22 -8.29
CA THR A 32 24.65 12.73 -9.11
C THR A 32 23.29 12.97 -8.44
N PRO A 33 22.23 13.29 -9.20
CA PRO A 33 20.89 13.55 -8.65
C PRO A 33 20.37 12.43 -7.73
N LYS A 34 20.64 11.18 -8.11
CA LYS A 34 20.22 10.00 -7.33
C LYS A 34 20.92 9.93 -5.98
N LYS A 35 22.24 10.17 -5.92
CA LYS A 35 22.99 10.20 -4.66
C LYS A 35 22.58 11.38 -3.77
N ILE A 36 22.32 12.54 -4.37
CA ILE A 36 21.81 13.71 -3.67
C ILE A 36 20.45 13.37 -3.03
N TRP A 37 19.53 12.78 -3.79
CA TRP A 37 18.23 12.34 -3.29
C TRP A 37 18.37 11.32 -2.15
N ASP A 38 19.20 10.29 -2.31
CA ASP A 38 19.40 9.26 -1.29
C ASP A 38 19.97 9.86 0.01
N ALA A 39 20.93 10.81 -0.08
CA ALA A 39 21.52 11.49 1.07
C ALA A 39 20.52 12.41 1.79
N LEU A 40 19.77 13.22 1.03
CA LEU A 40 18.71 14.09 1.58
C LEU A 40 17.60 13.25 2.21
N ASN A 41 17.16 12.20 1.52
CA ASN A 41 16.17 11.27 2.04
C ASN A 41 16.68 10.62 3.34
N GLY A 42 17.95 10.20 3.42
CA GLY A 42 18.53 9.69 4.66
C GLY A 42 18.58 10.70 5.81
N LYS A 43 18.92 11.96 5.53
CA LYS A 43 18.97 13.04 6.54
C LYS A 43 17.59 13.36 7.11
N TYR A 44 16.57 13.38 6.26
CA TYR A 44 15.22 13.84 6.60
C TYR A 44 14.23 12.71 6.92
N SER A 45 14.42 11.49 6.42
CA SER A 45 13.60 10.31 6.75
C SER A 45 13.95 9.72 8.11
N LYS A 46 13.87 10.54 9.16
CA LYS A 46 13.84 10.04 10.55
C LYS A 46 12.49 9.38 10.83
N VAL A 47 12.27 8.23 10.23
CA VAL A 47 11.09 7.39 10.50
C VAL A 47 11.32 6.70 11.84
N LYS A 48 10.39 6.87 12.78
CA LYS A 48 10.48 6.17 14.07
C LYS A 48 10.37 4.67 13.81
N ALA A 49 11.12 3.87 14.57
CA ALA A 49 11.01 2.40 14.50
C ALA A 49 9.60 1.87 14.80
N SER A 50 8.76 2.65 15.51
CA SER A 50 7.34 2.37 15.68
C SER A 50 6.57 2.44 14.37
N ASP A 51 6.83 3.47 13.58
CA ASP A 51 6.09 3.78 12.36
C ASP A 51 6.47 2.79 11.26
N LEU A 52 7.75 2.41 11.21
CA LEU A 52 8.24 1.36 10.31
C LEU A 52 7.60 -0.01 10.63
N ARG A 53 7.50 -0.38 11.92
CA ARG A 53 6.82 -1.61 12.34
C ARG A 53 5.33 -1.58 12.06
N LYS A 54 4.70 -0.40 12.20
CA LYS A 54 3.30 -0.21 11.82
C LYS A 54 3.11 -0.45 10.32
N LEU A 55 3.96 0.14 9.48
CA LEU A 55 3.92 -0.05 8.04
C LEU A 55 4.17 -1.51 7.63
N GLU A 56 5.12 -2.20 8.26
CA GLU A 56 5.34 -3.63 8.04
C GLU A 56 4.09 -4.45 8.36
N ARG A 57 3.43 -4.18 9.50
CA ARG A 57 2.18 -4.85 9.89
C ARG A 57 1.02 -4.52 8.97
N GLU A 58 0.90 -3.29 8.49
CA GLU A 58 -0.12 -2.90 7.53
C GLU A 58 -0.03 -3.76 6.26
N ILE A 59 1.19 -4.15 5.86
CA ILE A 59 1.44 -5.03 4.71
C ILE A 59 1.21 -6.51 5.06
N THR A 60 1.83 -7.02 6.13
CA THR A 60 1.84 -8.47 6.44
C THR A 60 0.59 -8.97 7.15
N SER A 61 -0.18 -8.08 7.75
CA SER A 61 -1.49 -8.34 8.37
C SER A 61 -2.53 -7.45 7.73
N PHE A 62 -2.51 -7.42 6.38
CA PHE A 62 -3.49 -6.67 5.61
C PHE A 62 -4.90 -7.14 5.99
N ASP A 63 -5.77 -6.20 6.32
CA ASP A 63 -7.18 -6.46 6.54
C ASP A 63 -7.97 -5.48 5.70
N ARG A 64 -8.70 -6.03 4.73
CA ARG A 64 -9.48 -5.23 3.80
C ARG A 64 -10.55 -4.42 4.50
N LYS A 65 -11.17 -4.95 5.55
CA LYS A 65 -12.28 -4.26 6.25
C LYS A 65 -11.81 -2.99 6.94
N SER A 66 -10.63 -3.00 7.56
CA SER A 66 -10.08 -1.84 8.24
C SER A 66 -9.30 -0.90 7.31
N GLN A 67 -8.53 -1.44 6.36
CA GLN A 67 -7.61 -0.62 5.56
C GLN A 67 -8.23 -0.08 4.26
N ALA A 68 -9.17 -0.80 3.66
CA ALA A 68 -9.74 -0.46 2.35
C ALA A 68 -11.21 -0.93 2.21
N PRO A 69 -12.12 -0.49 3.09
CA PRO A 69 -13.52 -0.90 3.05
C PRO A 69 -14.17 -0.53 1.72
N GLY A 70 -14.91 -1.47 1.15
CA GLY A 70 -15.63 -1.30 -0.13
C GLY A 70 -14.74 -1.10 -1.37
N LYS A 71 -13.41 -1.13 -1.24
CA LYS A 71 -12.50 -1.02 -2.38
C LYS A 71 -12.33 -2.38 -3.03
N SER A 72 -12.15 -2.43 -4.36
CA SER A 72 -11.93 -3.68 -5.11
C SER A 72 -10.57 -4.34 -4.78
N PRO A 73 -10.40 -5.65 -5.06
CA PRO A 73 -9.13 -6.33 -4.86
C PRO A 73 -7.95 -5.64 -5.56
N GLU A 74 -8.13 -5.19 -6.81
CA GLU A 74 -7.10 -4.45 -7.55
C GLU A 74 -6.64 -3.18 -6.81
N VAL A 75 -7.60 -2.40 -6.29
CA VAL A 75 -7.30 -1.16 -5.55
C VAL A 75 -6.58 -1.47 -4.24
N CYS A 76 -7.01 -2.50 -3.52
CA CYS A 76 -6.35 -2.97 -2.30
C CYS A 76 -4.91 -3.42 -2.60
N PHE A 77 -4.71 -4.20 -3.66
CA PHE A 77 -3.38 -4.68 -4.03
C PHE A 77 -2.46 -3.55 -4.50
N ALA A 78 -2.99 -2.55 -5.21
CA ALA A 78 -2.25 -1.33 -5.54
C ALA A 78 -1.82 -0.55 -4.29
N LEU A 79 -2.70 -0.42 -3.29
CA LEU A 79 -2.37 0.18 -1.99
C LEU A 79 -1.21 -0.56 -1.31
N MET A 80 -1.27 -1.89 -1.27
CA MET A 80 -0.19 -2.72 -0.72
C MET A 80 1.14 -2.55 -1.48
N LYS A 81 1.10 -2.43 -2.82
CA LYS A 81 2.32 -2.14 -3.62
C LYS A 81 2.93 -0.78 -3.25
N VAL A 82 2.10 0.24 -2.99
CA VAL A 82 2.56 1.56 -2.54
C VAL A 82 3.17 1.49 -1.13
N GLN A 83 2.52 0.80 -0.19
CA GLN A 83 3.04 0.59 1.16
C GLN A 83 4.37 -0.16 1.14
N ARG A 84 4.46 -1.24 0.35
CA ARG A 84 5.71 -1.98 0.12
C ARG A 84 6.80 -1.06 -0.42
N HIS A 85 6.52 -0.27 -1.44
CA HIS A 85 7.52 0.63 -2.01
C HIS A 85 8.07 1.58 -0.94
N ARG A 86 7.18 2.21 -0.14
CA ARG A 86 7.58 3.08 0.97
C ARG A 86 8.43 2.36 2.00
N PHE A 87 8.07 1.13 2.36
CA PHE A 87 8.83 0.33 3.32
C PHE A 87 10.22 -0.05 2.78
N LEU A 88 10.31 -0.50 1.53
CA LEU A 88 11.56 -0.92 0.91
C LEU A 88 12.52 0.24 0.63
N LEU A 89 12.04 1.48 0.53
CA LEU A 89 12.92 2.67 0.52
C LEU A 89 13.72 2.79 1.83
N LEU A 90 13.15 2.34 2.95
CA LEU A 90 13.78 2.39 4.27
C LEU A 90 14.48 1.08 4.64
N LYS A 91 14.01 -0.04 4.07
CA LYS A 91 14.44 -1.42 4.36
C LYS A 91 14.62 -2.25 3.09
N PRO A 92 15.59 -1.92 2.23
CA PRO A 92 15.81 -2.63 0.96
C PRO A 92 16.16 -4.11 1.17
N GLU A 93 16.73 -4.47 2.33
CA GLU A 93 17.06 -5.86 2.68
C GLU A 93 15.83 -6.77 2.80
N LYS A 94 14.62 -6.21 2.91
CA LYS A 94 13.36 -6.95 3.02
C LYS A 94 12.67 -7.19 1.67
N LYS A 95 13.37 -6.96 0.55
CA LYS A 95 12.81 -7.10 -0.80
C LYS A 95 12.28 -8.51 -1.10
N GLU A 96 12.98 -9.56 -0.68
CA GLU A 96 12.57 -10.96 -0.88
C GLU A 96 11.33 -11.33 -0.04
N PRO A 97 11.29 -11.07 1.28
CA PRO A 97 10.09 -11.26 2.08
C PRO A 97 8.85 -10.51 1.55
N LEU A 98 9.05 -9.38 0.89
CA LEU A 98 7.98 -8.56 0.30
C LEU A 98 7.91 -8.69 -1.23
N SER A 99 8.23 -9.88 -1.77
CA SER A 99 8.03 -10.18 -3.19
C SER A 99 6.56 -10.03 -3.61
N ASN A 100 6.27 -10.02 -4.92
CA ASN A 100 4.89 -9.94 -5.38
C ASN A 100 4.06 -11.15 -4.93
N GLU A 101 4.68 -12.33 -4.89
CA GLU A 101 4.06 -13.60 -4.50
C GLU A 101 3.68 -13.57 -3.01
N ASN A 102 4.61 -13.15 -2.15
CA ASN A 102 4.31 -13.00 -0.72
C ASN A 102 3.29 -11.88 -0.47
N LEU A 103 3.36 -10.78 -1.23
CA LEU A 103 2.39 -9.70 -1.14
C LEU A 103 0.98 -10.17 -1.53
N MET A 104 0.88 -11.05 -2.54
CA MET A 104 -0.39 -11.69 -2.91
C MET A 104 -0.88 -12.64 -1.82
N GLY A 105 0.02 -13.41 -1.20
CA GLY A 105 -0.30 -14.23 -0.03
C GLY A 105 -0.95 -13.40 1.09
N TYR A 106 -0.33 -12.29 1.49
CA TYR A 106 -0.92 -11.37 2.47
C TYR A 106 -2.25 -10.75 2.02
N HIS A 107 -2.41 -10.51 0.72
CA HIS A 107 -3.66 -10.01 0.17
C HIS A 107 -4.81 -11.03 0.30
N ILE A 108 -4.51 -12.31 0.02
CA ILE A 108 -5.44 -13.44 0.15
C ILE A 108 -5.77 -13.71 1.63
N ASP A 109 -4.76 -13.70 2.51
CA ASP A 109 -4.95 -13.86 3.96
C ASP A 109 -5.84 -12.75 4.56
N GLY A 110 -5.82 -11.56 3.95
CA GLY A 110 -6.62 -10.40 4.36
C GLY A 110 -8.04 -10.37 3.81
N LEU A 111 -8.47 -11.41 3.09
CA LEU A 111 -9.85 -11.54 2.62
C LEU A 111 -10.80 -11.77 3.80
N SER A 112 -11.99 -11.20 3.71
CA SER A 112 -13.05 -11.54 4.65
C SER A 112 -13.51 -12.98 4.47
N GLU A 113 -14.08 -13.58 5.53
CA GLU A 113 -14.59 -14.96 5.46
C GLU A 113 -15.56 -15.23 4.29
N PRO A 114 -16.52 -14.33 3.96
CA PRO A 114 -17.36 -14.51 2.78
C PRO A 114 -16.59 -14.50 1.46
N GLU A 115 -15.60 -13.62 1.32
CA GLU A 115 -14.76 -13.54 0.13
C GLU A 115 -13.94 -14.81 -0.04
N TRP A 116 -13.27 -15.25 1.03
CA TRP A 116 -12.49 -16.47 1.03
C TRP A 116 -13.33 -17.69 0.63
N LYS A 117 -14.54 -17.83 1.18
CA LYS A 117 -15.45 -18.93 0.82
C LYS A 117 -15.83 -18.92 -0.66
N LEU A 118 -15.96 -17.76 -1.29
CA LEU A 118 -16.31 -17.62 -2.70
C LEU A 118 -15.11 -17.84 -3.63
N THR A 119 -13.88 -17.62 -3.15
CA THR A 119 -12.66 -17.69 -3.97
C THR A 119 -11.91 -19.01 -3.82
N LYS A 120 -12.03 -19.68 -2.66
CA LYS A 120 -11.25 -20.87 -2.32
C LYS A 120 -11.34 -21.97 -3.38
N ASP A 121 -12.53 -22.29 -3.87
CA ASP A 121 -12.70 -23.35 -4.86
C ASP A 121 -11.98 -23.04 -6.18
N ASN A 122 -11.88 -21.76 -6.57
CA ASN A 122 -11.12 -21.35 -7.75
C ASN A 122 -9.60 -21.50 -7.54
N PHE A 123 -9.11 -21.20 -6.33
CA PHE A 123 -7.71 -21.39 -5.97
C PHE A 123 -7.33 -22.86 -5.87
N ASP A 124 -8.17 -23.68 -5.23
CA ASP A 124 -7.96 -25.13 -5.08
C ASP A 124 -7.96 -25.84 -6.45
N ALA A 125 -8.74 -25.36 -7.41
CA ALA A 125 -8.79 -25.89 -8.77
C ALA A 125 -7.55 -25.54 -9.61
N GLN A 126 -6.80 -24.50 -9.25
CA GLN A 126 -5.67 -23.97 -10.03
C GLN A 126 -4.46 -23.68 -9.13
N PRO A 127 -3.68 -24.70 -8.74
CA PRO A 127 -2.61 -24.54 -7.73
C PRO A 127 -1.39 -23.74 -8.20
N ASN A 128 -1.28 -23.42 -9.50
CA ASN A 128 -0.12 -22.75 -10.09
C ASN A 128 -0.44 -21.35 -10.65
N LEU A 129 -1.44 -20.68 -10.09
CA LEU A 129 -1.81 -19.32 -10.48
C LEU A 129 -0.67 -18.35 -10.15
N ASP A 130 -0.33 -17.49 -11.12
CA ASP A 130 0.58 -16.40 -10.86
C ASP A 130 -0.12 -15.23 -10.13
N CYS A 131 0.63 -14.16 -9.87
CA CYS A 131 0.11 -13.01 -9.14
C CYS A 131 -1.06 -12.32 -9.87
N ASP A 132 -1.00 -12.22 -11.20
CA ASP A 132 -2.00 -11.51 -11.98
C ASP A 132 -3.26 -12.38 -12.14
N ASP A 133 -3.10 -13.69 -12.37
CA ASP A 133 -4.21 -14.63 -12.43
C ASP A 133 -5.00 -14.70 -11.11
N ASN A 134 -4.29 -14.71 -9.97
CA ASN A 134 -4.91 -14.66 -8.65
C ASN A 134 -5.74 -13.38 -8.47
N LEU A 135 -5.18 -12.24 -8.88
CA LEU A 135 -5.87 -10.95 -8.77
C LEU A 135 -7.13 -10.90 -9.66
N ASP A 136 -7.04 -11.46 -10.87
CA ASP A 136 -8.15 -11.54 -11.81
C ASP A 136 -9.30 -12.38 -11.25
N ILE A 137 -9.02 -13.52 -10.62
CA ILE A 137 -10.03 -14.34 -9.95
C ILE A 137 -10.73 -13.54 -8.84
N LEU A 138 -9.95 -12.92 -7.96
CA LEU A 138 -10.50 -12.08 -6.87
C LEU A 138 -11.38 -10.96 -7.44
N GLN A 139 -10.91 -10.29 -8.49
CA GLN A 139 -11.62 -9.20 -9.12
C GLN A 139 -12.91 -9.65 -9.81
N GLN A 140 -12.93 -10.83 -10.43
CA GLN A 140 -14.12 -11.42 -11.03
C GLN A 140 -15.16 -11.80 -9.98
N VAL A 141 -14.74 -12.46 -8.88
CA VAL A 141 -15.64 -12.81 -7.77
C VAL A 141 -16.25 -11.55 -7.15
N TRP A 142 -15.43 -10.52 -6.92
CA TRP A 142 -15.89 -9.22 -6.45
C TRP A 142 -16.94 -8.59 -7.37
N LYS A 143 -16.68 -8.54 -8.68
CA LYS A 143 -17.62 -7.96 -9.68
C LYS A 143 -18.94 -8.73 -9.75
N ARG A 144 -18.91 -10.06 -9.58
CA ARG A 144 -20.09 -10.94 -9.66
C ARG A 144 -20.92 -10.97 -8.36
N THR A 145 -20.39 -10.43 -7.26
CA THR A 145 -21.01 -10.55 -5.94
C THR A 145 -21.26 -9.17 -5.33
N PRO A 146 -22.43 -8.56 -5.58
CA PRO A 146 -22.77 -7.23 -5.05
C PRO A 146 -22.70 -7.12 -3.53
N SER A 147 -23.01 -8.18 -2.78
CA SER A 147 -22.94 -8.19 -1.32
C SER A 147 -21.52 -8.01 -0.74
N LEU A 148 -20.48 -8.19 -1.55
CA LEU A 148 -19.11 -7.85 -1.16
C LEU A 148 -18.84 -6.35 -1.29
N GLN A 149 -19.54 -5.68 -2.20
CA GLN A 149 -19.39 -4.26 -2.53
C GLN A 149 -20.19 -3.38 -1.56
N ASP A 150 -21.29 -3.90 -1.04
CA ASP A 150 -22.16 -3.22 -0.09
C ASP A 150 -21.56 -3.23 1.32
N PHE A 151 -20.71 -2.25 1.59
CA PHE A 151 -20.56 -1.75 2.96
C PHE A 151 -21.69 -0.75 3.20
N GLN A 152 -22.89 -1.24 3.53
CA GLN A 152 -23.86 -0.39 4.20
C GLN A 152 -23.26 0.04 5.53
N GLU A 153 -23.25 1.35 5.79
CA GLU A 153 -23.08 1.95 7.10
C GLU A 153 -24.22 1.50 8.05
N GLU A 154 -24.32 0.22 8.40
CA GLU A 154 -25.12 -0.18 9.55
C GLU A 154 -24.35 0.19 10.83
N GLY A 155 -24.37 1.49 11.15
CA GLY A 155 -23.62 2.02 12.28
C GLY A 155 -24.03 3.41 12.80
N VAL A 156 -25.08 4.05 12.27
CA VAL A 156 -25.56 5.36 12.80
C VAL A 156 -27.10 5.47 12.76
N LEU A 157 -27.84 4.50 13.29
CA LEU A 157 -29.30 4.67 13.51
C LEU A 157 -29.82 3.96 14.76
N LEU A 158 -29.14 4.04 15.90
CA LEU A 158 -29.78 3.78 17.20
C LEU A 158 -29.18 4.66 18.30
N GLN A 159 -29.81 5.82 18.52
CA GLN A 159 -30.11 6.47 19.82
C GLN A 159 -30.31 7.99 19.61
N ASN A 160 -31.44 8.35 18.99
CA ASN A 160 -32.14 9.60 19.28
C ASN A 160 -33.55 9.22 19.75
N LEU A 161 -33.63 8.54 20.88
CA LEU A 161 -34.85 8.42 21.68
C LEU A 161 -34.44 8.60 23.14
N ASP A 162 -34.08 9.83 23.48
CA ASP A 162 -34.21 10.32 24.84
C ASP A 162 -34.53 11.82 24.77
N GLY A 163 -35.67 12.20 25.36
CA GLY A 163 -35.90 13.59 25.78
C GLY A 163 -36.92 14.42 24.99
N GLN A 164 -38.12 13.91 24.70
CA GLN A 164 -39.30 14.78 24.67
C GLN A 164 -40.16 14.50 25.91
N ASN A 165 -39.95 15.31 26.95
CA ASN A 165 -40.87 15.42 28.09
C ASN A 165 -42.14 16.14 27.62
N PRO A 166 -43.35 15.64 27.92
CA PRO A 166 -44.56 16.42 27.78
C PRO A 166 -44.87 17.18 29.09
N VAL A 167 -45.14 18.47 28.92
CA VAL A 167 -45.90 19.42 29.77
C VAL A 167 -45.35 19.71 31.18
#